data_AF-A0A3N5VUQ1-F1
#
_entry.id   AF-A0A3N5VUQ1-F1
#
_cell.length_a   1.000
_cell.length_b   1.000
_cell.length_c   1.000
_cell.angle_alpha   90.00
_cell.angle_beta   90.00
_cell.angle_gamma   90.00
#
_symmetry.space_group_name_H-M   'P 1'
#
loop_
_entity.id
_entity.type
_entity.pdbx_description
1 polymer ?
#
loop_
_entity_poly.entity_id
_entity_poly.type
_entity_poly.pdbx_seq_one_letter_code
_entity_poly.pdbx_strand_id
1 'polypeptide(L)' 'MRKQHGRDNATSLFGMEDIPSDGQTRNLLDPVAPGYLREPFWDIHHLVQLSGYLDGYRHMAGTLLLSFDGTRYFSST' A
#
# COMPACT_ATOMS: atom_id res chain seq x y z
N MET A 1 6.95 -5.01 11.11
CA MET A 1 7.70 -4.63 9.89
C MET A 1 9.06 -4.00 10.23
N ARG A 2 9.22 -2.67 10.34
CA ARG A 2 10.55 -2.04 10.53
C ARG A 2 11.29 -2.44 11.82
N LYS A 3 10.60 -2.49 12.96
CA LYS A 3 11.18 -2.92 14.25
C LYS A 3 11.57 -4.40 14.31
N GLN A 4 11.04 -5.23 13.41
CA GLN A 4 11.23 -6.70 13.43
C GLN A 4 12.24 -7.18 12.38
N HIS A 5 12.31 -6.53 11.21
CA HIS A 5 13.18 -6.93 10.11
C HIS A 5 14.18 -5.85 9.67
N GLY A 6 14.21 -4.69 10.32
CA GLY A 6 15.11 -3.58 9.97
C GLY A 6 14.78 -2.90 8.64
N ARG A 7 13.75 -3.36 7.92
CA ARG A 7 13.25 -2.82 6.65
C ARG A 7 11.72 -2.82 6.66
N ASP A 8 11.13 -1.84 6.00
CA ASP A 8 9.70 -1.80 5.70
C ASP A 8 9.46 -1.58 4.20
N ASN A 9 8.25 -1.92 3.76
CA ASN A 9 7.85 -1.84 2.36
C ASN A 9 7.68 -0.40 1.86
N ALA A 10 7.34 0.55 2.74
CA ALA A 10 7.14 1.94 2.37
C ALA A 10 8.46 2.54 1.85
N THR A 11 9.56 2.32 2.57
CA THR A 11 10.87 2.77 2.12
C THR A 11 11.43 1.88 1.01
N SER A 12 11.35 0.54 1.12
CA SER A 12 12.03 -0.35 0.16
C SER A 12 11.35 -0.44 -1.21
N LEU A 13 10.01 -0.38 -1.26
CA LEU A 13 9.24 -0.52 -2.51
C LEU A 13 8.84 0.83 -3.08
N PHE A 14 8.48 1.78 -2.22
CA PHE A 14 7.91 3.07 -2.63
C PHE A 14 8.87 4.24 -2.44
N GLY A 15 10.08 4.01 -1.90
CA GLY A 15 11.06 5.06 -1.69
C GLY A 15 10.62 6.14 -0.70
N MET A 16 9.64 5.83 0.17
CA MET A 16 9.16 6.79 1.16
C MET A 16 10.24 7.02 2.23
N GLU A 17 10.76 8.24 2.27
CA GLU A 17 11.71 8.70 3.29
C GLU A 17 10.99 8.86 4.64
N ASP A 18 9.85 9.55 4.62
CA ASP A 18 8.97 9.76 5.77
C ASP A 18 7.65 9.01 5.60
N ILE A 19 7.43 8.03 6.46
CA ILE A 19 6.19 7.25 6.46
C ILE A 19 5.17 8.00 7.32
N PRO A 20 4.01 8.39 6.77
CA PRO A 20 2.99 9.10 7.55
C PRO A 20 2.51 8.22 8.70
N SER A 21 2.26 8.84 9.85
CA SER A 21 1.54 8.17 10.93
C SER A 21 0.08 7.92 10.52
N ASP A 22 -0.62 7.06 11.26
CA ASP A 22 -2.05 6.81 11.05
C ASP A 22 -2.86 8.12 11.07
N GLY A 23 -2.53 9.03 11.99
CA GLY A 23 -3.17 10.34 12.07
C GLY A 23 -2.90 11.22 10.85
N GLN A 24 -1.66 11.22 10.34
CA GLN A 24 -1.35 11.96 9.11
C GLN A 24 -2.00 11.33 7.87
N THR A 25 -2.08 10.00 7.82
CA THR A 25 -2.78 9.27 6.76
C THR A 25 -4.26 9.66 6.73
N ARG A 26 -4.92 9.74 7.89
CA ARG A 26 -6.31 10.21 8.02
C ARG A 26 -6.47 11.67 7.64
N ASN A 27 -5.61 12.55 8.12
CA ASN A 27 -5.66 13.97 7.74
C ASN A 27 -5.61 14.17 6.22
N LEU A 28 -4.87 13.31 5.51
CA LEU A 28 -4.78 13.33 4.05
C LEU A 28 -5.99 12.68 3.35
N LEU A 29 -6.47 11.54 3.87
CA LEU A 29 -7.48 10.72 3.19
C LEU A 29 -8.93 11.03 3.60
N ASP A 30 -9.19 11.42 4.84
CA ASP A 30 -10.55 11.69 5.34
C ASP A 30 -11.28 12.80 4.56
N PRO A 31 -10.61 13.88 4.08
CA PRO A 31 -11.25 14.89 3.25
C PRO A 31 -11.54 14.43 1.81
N VAL A 32 -10.94 13.33 1.36
CA VAL A 32 -11.04 12.85 -0.02
C VAL A 32 -12.14 11.80 -0.13
N ALA A 33 -13.16 12.08 -0.94
CA ALA A 33 -14.21 11.08 -1.18
C ALA A 33 -13.58 9.81 -1.82
N PRO A 34 -13.86 8.60 -1.29
CA PRO A 34 -13.22 7.36 -1.77
C PRO A 34 -13.37 7.10 -3.26
N GLY A 35 -14.46 7.62 -3.88
CA GLY A 35 -14.69 7.51 -5.31
C GLY A 35 -13.57 8.10 -6.17
N TYR A 36 -12.88 9.13 -5.68
CA TYR A 36 -11.76 9.76 -6.39
C TYR A 36 -10.48 8.92 -6.39
N LEU A 37 -10.33 7.98 -5.46
CA LEU A 37 -9.14 7.12 -5.38
C LEU A 37 -9.24 5.89 -6.28
N ARG A 38 -10.47 5.51 -6.69
CA ARG A 38 -10.72 4.28 -7.45
C ARG A 38 -10.01 4.26 -8.79
N GLU A 39 -10.26 5.25 -9.64
CA GLU A 39 -9.69 5.27 -11.01
C GLU A 39 -8.17 5.44 -11.00
N PRO A 40 -7.59 6.42 -10.28
CA PRO A 40 -6.14 6.58 -10.24
C PRO A 40 -5.41 5.34 -9.71
N PHE A 41 -5.99 4.65 -8.73
CA PHE A 41 -5.41 3.41 -8.21
C PHE A 41 -5.30 2.33 -9.29
N TRP A 42 -6.39 2.09 -10.04
CA TRP A 42 -6.40 1.07 -11.08
C TRP A 42 -5.51 1.43 -12.27
N ASP A 43 -5.43 2.70 -12.64
CA ASP A 43 -4.54 3.17 -13.69
C ASP A 43 -3.07 2.92 -13.34
N ILE A 44 -2.66 3.31 -12.12
CA ILE A 44 -1.30 3.06 -11.62
C ILE A 44 -1.03 1.56 -11.55
N HIS A 45 -1.95 0.78 -11.01
CA HIS A 45 -1.81 -0.67 -10.93
C HIS A 45 -1.63 -1.30 -12.33
N HIS A 46 -2.40 -0.86 -13.32
CA HIS A 46 -2.28 -1.32 -14.69
C HIS A 46 -0.91 -0.99 -15.30
N LEU A 47 -0.39 0.22 -15.07
CA LEU A 47 0.96 0.61 -15.53
C LEU A 47 2.06 -0.25 -14.89
N VAL A 48 1.93 -0.56 -13.60
CA VAL A 48 2.89 -1.43 -12.89
C VAL A 48 2.77 -2.89 -13.36
N GLN A 49 1.58 -3.35 -13.74
CA GLN A 49 1.39 -4.65 -14.39
C GLN A 49 2.07 -4.71 -15.76
N LEU A 50 1.84 -3.71 -16.61
CA LEU A 50 2.40 -3.66 -17.97
C LEU A 50 3.93 -3.59 -17.99
N SER A 51 4.55 -3.00 -16.97
CA SER A 51 6.02 -2.94 -16.86
C SER A 51 6.67 -4.28 -16.52
N GLY A 52 5.88 -5.31 -16.15
CA GLY A 52 6.39 -6.60 -15.68
C GLY A 52 7.00 -6.56 -14.27
N TYR A 53 6.97 -5.39 -13.61
CA TYR A 53 7.61 -5.23 -12.29
C TYR A 53 7.01 -6.16 -11.23
N LEU A 54 5.72 -6.48 -11.33
CA LEU A 54 5.03 -7.39 -10.41
C LEU A 54 5.44 -8.86 -10.57
N ASP A 55 6.08 -9.25 -11.66
CA ASP A 55 6.40 -10.66 -11.91
C ASP A 55 7.40 -11.22 -10.88
N GLY A 56 8.32 -10.38 -10.39
CA GLY A 56 9.23 -10.73 -9.29
C GLY A 56 8.56 -10.89 -7.93
N TYR A 57 7.30 -10.45 -7.78
CA TYR A 57 6.50 -10.54 -6.55
C TYR A 57 5.42 -11.63 -6.62
N ARG A 58 5.31 -12.34 -7.75
CA ARG A 58 4.39 -13.48 -7.86
C ARG A 58 4.93 -14.65 -7.04
N HIS A 59 4.03 -15.34 -6.35
CA HIS A 59 4.37 -16.50 -5.53
C HIS A 59 3.57 -17.73 -5.97
N MET A 60 2.96 -18.46 -5.03
CA MET A 60 2.26 -19.71 -5.33
C MET A 60 1.24 -19.55 -6.46
N ALA A 61 1.32 -20.45 -7.45
CA ALA A 61 0.48 -20.47 -8.64
C ALA A 61 0.48 -19.15 -9.46
N GLY A 62 1.55 -18.36 -9.42
CA GLY A 62 1.66 -17.10 -10.18
C GLY A 62 0.79 -15.96 -9.62
N THR A 63 0.29 -16.12 -8.40
CA THR A 63 -0.57 -15.12 -7.73
C THR A 63 0.26 -14.05 -7.03
N LEU A 64 -0.32 -12.86 -6.89
CA LEU A 64 0.19 -11.83 -6.00
C LEU A 64 -0.41 -12.03 -4.61
N LEU A 65 0.44 -12.07 -3.59
CA LEU A 65 -0.01 -12.16 -2.21
C LEU A 65 -0.39 -10.76 -1.70
N LEU A 66 -1.63 -10.59 -1.28
CA LEU A 66 -2.06 -9.38 -0.59
C LEU A 66 -1.88 -9.57 0.92
N SER A 67 -1.12 -8.67 1.55
CA SER A 67 -1.04 -8.63 3.01
C SER A 67 -2.37 -8.12 3.58
N PHE A 68 -3.10 -8.99 4.28
CA PHE A 68 -4.37 -8.64 4.92
C PHE A 68 -4.18 -8.08 6.35
N ASP A 69 -2.95 -7.95 6.85
CA ASP A 69 -2.63 -7.43 8.19
C ASP A 69 -2.87 -5.92 8.36
N GLY A 70 -3.44 -5.25 7.36
CA GLY A 70 -3.77 -3.83 7.39
C GLY A 70 -5.18 -3.50 7.90
N THR A 71 -6.08 -4.47 8.09
CA THR A 71 -7.49 -4.19 8.42
C THR A 71 -7.75 -4.07 9.93
N ARG A 72 -6.87 -3.41 10.68
CA ARG A 72 -7.20 -3.06 12.07
C ARG A 72 -8.22 -1.93 12.08
N TYR A 73 -9.44 -2.26 12.49
CA TYR A 73 -10.46 -1.28 12.81
C TYR A 73 -10.05 -0.56 14.11
N PHE A 74 -9.68 0.72 14.01
CA PHE A 74 -9.46 1.56 15.19
C PHE A 74 -10.78 2.22 15.55
N SER A 75 -11.50 1.61 16.49
CA SER A 75 -12.67 2.21 17.13
C SER A 75 -12.18 3.06 18.30
N SER A 76 -12.25 4.38 18.18
CA SER A 76 -12.23 5.24 19.36
C SER A 76 -13.65 5.24 19.92
N THR A 77 -13.82 4.62 21.08
CA THR A 77 -15.03 4.82 21.90
C THR A 77 -14.88 6.14 22.64
#